data_AF-A0A535AWT4-F1
#
_entry.id   AF-A0A535AWT4-F1
#
_cell.length_a   1.000
_cell.length_b   1.000
_cell.length_c   1.000
_cell.angle_alpha   90.00
_cell.angle_beta   90.00
_cell.angle_gamma   90.00
#
_symmetry.space_group_name_H-M   'P 1'
#
loop_
_entity.id
_entity.type
_entity.pdbx_description
1 polymer ?
#
loop_
_entity_poly.entity_id
_entity_poly.type
_entity_poly.pdbx_seq_one_letter_code
_entity_poly.pdbx_strand_id
1 'polypeptide(L)'
;MASSLSFTKIAVALLLVSLALVEARTADASSSLTTETTKEASATFDSESDGIRNSVEVVVSETAITSPEGTKRGLHANIEVLQAGSRGGDIRTIDLAGGVDTQPGGFDLSEDLSGASLHITVPVCGAKVLHNGRLKQRAFDDCFDVQVDLQWTGSGEIASESGADEYQAGDCTVQVASAYRRRTSSATGTISAGATNFSPGDSLTSLIGTSSRSTAVTCPD
;
A
#
# COMPACT_ATOMS: atom_id res chain seq x y z
N MET A 1 -65.85 49.83 -13.20
CA MET A 1 -65.77 48.38 -12.92
C MET A 1 -64.72 47.75 -13.83
N ALA A 2 -63.47 47.67 -13.37
CA ALA A 2 -62.39 46.92 -14.05
C ALA A 2 -61.17 46.85 -13.11
N SER A 3 -61.19 46.00 -12.08
CA SER A 3 -59.98 45.74 -11.28
C SER A 3 -59.96 44.38 -10.57
N SER A 4 -60.69 43.36 -11.05
CA SER A 4 -60.69 42.03 -10.42
C SER A 4 -59.89 40.96 -11.16
N LEU A 5 -59.42 41.23 -12.39
CA LEU A 5 -58.71 40.25 -13.24
C LEU A 5 -57.18 40.20 -12.99
N SER A 6 -56.61 41.18 -12.31
CA SER A 6 -55.15 41.27 -12.07
C SER A 6 -54.72 40.54 -10.78
N PHE A 7 -55.55 40.57 -9.74
CA PHE A 7 -55.24 39.93 -8.45
C PHE A 7 -55.22 38.39 -8.54
N THR A 8 -56.11 37.79 -9.33
CA THR A 8 -56.21 36.32 -9.47
C THR A 8 -54.99 35.71 -10.16
N LYS A 9 -54.38 36.43 -11.12
CA LYS A 9 -53.16 35.97 -11.82
C LYS A 9 -51.92 36.06 -10.92
N ILE A 10 -51.84 37.09 -10.08
CA ILE A 10 -50.75 37.28 -9.12
C ILE A 10 -50.82 36.22 -8.00
N ALA A 11 -52.02 35.91 -7.52
CA ALA A 11 -52.23 34.89 -6.49
C ALA A 11 -51.85 33.47 -6.99
N VAL A 12 -52.18 33.12 -8.24
CA VAL A 12 -51.81 31.82 -8.84
C VAL A 12 -50.31 31.73 -9.11
N ALA A 13 -49.66 32.81 -9.55
CA ALA A 13 -48.22 32.84 -9.75
C ALA A 13 -47.44 32.69 -8.42
N LEU A 14 -47.90 33.33 -7.35
CA LEU A 14 -47.32 33.17 -6.01
C LEU A 14 -47.52 31.75 -5.47
N LEU A 15 -48.67 31.11 -5.72
CA LEU A 15 -48.94 29.74 -5.30
C LEU A 15 -48.03 28.72 -6.02
N LEU A 16 -47.80 28.91 -7.31
CA LEU A 16 -46.89 28.07 -8.13
C LEU A 16 -45.42 28.26 -7.74
N VAL A 17 -45.00 29.49 -7.42
CA VAL A 17 -43.66 29.76 -6.88
C VAL A 17 -43.48 29.12 -5.50
N SER A 18 -44.51 29.17 -4.63
CA SER A 18 -44.44 28.49 -3.33
C SER A 18 -44.46 26.97 -3.43
N LEU A 19 -45.14 26.37 -4.43
CA LEU A 19 -45.08 24.92 -4.67
C LEU A 19 -43.69 24.50 -5.21
N ALA A 20 -43.11 25.28 -6.12
CA ALA A 20 -41.75 25.03 -6.63
C ALA A 20 -40.67 25.21 -5.55
N LEU A 21 -40.86 26.11 -4.58
CA LEU A 21 -39.97 26.27 -3.43
C LEU A 21 -40.14 25.19 -2.36
N VAL A 22 -41.28 24.49 -2.30
CA VAL A 22 -41.49 23.35 -1.39
C VAL A 22 -40.97 22.05 -1.98
N GLU A 23 -40.94 21.90 -3.30
CA GLU A 23 -40.24 20.81 -4.01
C GLU A 23 -38.71 21.01 -4.07
N ALA A 24 -38.22 22.22 -3.79
CA ALA A 24 -36.81 22.47 -3.52
C ALA A 24 -36.43 22.24 -2.04
N ARG A 25 -37.15 21.36 -1.34
CA ARG A 25 -36.54 20.61 -0.24
C ARG A 25 -35.42 19.82 -0.91
N THR A 26 -34.19 20.27 -0.69
CA THR A 26 -33.00 19.48 -0.96
C THR A 26 -33.28 18.08 -0.45
N ALA A 27 -33.38 17.11 -1.36
CA ALA A 27 -33.14 15.73 -0.98
C ALA A 27 -31.76 15.78 -0.33
N ASP A 28 -31.68 15.54 0.97
CA ASP A 28 -30.37 15.35 1.56
C ASP A 28 -29.82 14.08 0.85
N ALA A 29 -28.52 14.06 0.58
CA ALA A 29 -27.90 12.90 -0.01
C ALA A 29 -26.88 12.44 1.02
N SER A 30 -26.99 11.20 1.46
CA SER A 30 -25.95 10.64 2.31
C SER A 30 -24.69 10.48 1.46
N SER A 31 -23.60 11.11 1.89
CA SER A 31 -22.29 11.01 1.23
C SER A 31 -21.25 10.50 2.22
N SER A 32 -20.40 9.60 1.74
CA SER A 32 -19.22 9.14 2.48
C SER A 32 -17.99 9.17 1.59
N LEU A 33 -16.83 9.45 2.18
CA LEU A 33 -15.55 9.45 1.51
C LEU A 33 -14.59 8.58 2.32
N THR A 34 -13.98 7.61 1.65
CA THR A 34 -12.86 6.83 2.18
C THR A 34 -11.64 7.07 1.31
N THR A 35 -10.52 7.43 1.93
CA THR A 35 -9.23 7.58 1.24
C THR A 35 -8.23 6.61 1.82
N GLU A 36 -7.66 5.78 0.96
CA GLU A 36 -6.53 4.90 1.23
C GLU A 36 -5.26 5.50 0.61
N THR A 37 -4.17 5.53 1.35
CA THR A 37 -2.84 5.90 0.85
C THR A 37 -1.84 4.85 1.29
N THR A 38 -1.00 4.40 0.38
CA THR A 38 0.09 3.47 0.67
C THR A 38 1.41 4.08 0.24
N LYS A 39 2.39 4.06 1.13
CA LYS A 39 3.81 4.26 0.82
C LYS A 39 4.44 2.88 0.69
N GLU A 40 5.28 2.65 -0.30
CA GLU A 40 5.90 1.34 -0.52
C GLU A 40 7.37 1.48 -0.91
N ALA A 41 8.16 0.49 -0.51
CA ALA A 41 9.52 0.31 -0.99
C ALA A 41 9.82 -1.19 -1.13
N SER A 42 10.60 -1.55 -2.14
CA SER A 42 11.09 -2.90 -2.31
C SER A 42 12.53 -2.92 -2.78
N ALA A 43 13.23 -4.01 -2.48
CA ALA A 43 14.57 -4.25 -2.97
C ALA A 43 14.86 -5.74 -3.06
N THR A 44 15.69 -6.11 -4.03
CA THR A 44 16.31 -7.44 -4.10
C THR A 44 17.82 -7.30 -3.99
N PHE A 45 18.46 -8.22 -3.27
CA PHE A 45 19.90 -8.29 -3.10
C PHE A 45 20.35 -9.70 -3.47
N ASP A 46 21.40 -9.83 -4.27
CA ASP A 46 22.06 -11.11 -4.46
C ASP A 46 23.51 -11.03 -3.99
N SER A 47 23.97 -12.16 -3.49
CA SER A 47 25.37 -12.36 -3.18
C SER A 47 25.79 -13.80 -3.40
N GLU A 48 27.07 -14.00 -3.63
CA GLU A 48 27.67 -15.32 -3.70
C GLU A 48 28.97 -15.33 -2.90
N SER A 49 29.09 -16.27 -1.97
CA SER A 49 30.29 -16.44 -1.15
C SER A 49 30.47 -17.92 -0.84
N ASP A 50 31.70 -18.43 -0.98
CA ASP A 50 32.04 -19.83 -0.71
C ASP A 50 31.13 -20.88 -1.39
N GLY A 51 30.65 -20.56 -2.60
CA GLY A 51 29.74 -21.42 -3.38
C GLY A 51 28.30 -21.47 -2.85
N ILE A 52 27.94 -20.53 -1.99
CA ILE A 52 26.57 -20.30 -1.50
C ILE A 52 26.09 -18.98 -2.10
N ARG A 53 25.04 -19.06 -2.93
CA ARG A 53 24.29 -17.90 -3.41
C ARG A 53 23.20 -17.56 -2.39
N ASN A 54 23.11 -16.29 -2.02
CA ASN A 54 22.00 -15.74 -1.24
C ASN A 54 21.24 -14.78 -2.15
N SER A 55 19.92 -14.88 -2.14
CA SER A 55 19.02 -13.91 -2.75
C SER A 55 18.06 -13.45 -1.66
N VAL A 56 17.93 -12.13 -1.49
CA VAL A 56 17.09 -11.53 -0.46
C VAL A 56 16.10 -10.61 -1.14
N GLU A 57 14.82 -10.78 -0.85
CA GLU A 57 13.77 -9.84 -1.22
C GLU A 57 13.19 -9.19 0.03
N VAL A 58 13.01 -7.88 -0.02
CA VAL A 58 12.32 -7.11 1.01
C VAL A 58 11.23 -6.27 0.35
N VAL A 59 10.05 -6.29 0.96
CA VAL A 59 8.92 -5.45 0.58
C VAL A 59 8.36 -4.84 1.85
N VAL A 60 8.18 -3.52 1.85
CA VAL A 60 7.53 -2.79 2.93
C VAL A 60 6.43 -1.91 2.37
N SER A 61 5.31 -1.85 3.08
CA SER A 61 4.23 -0.92 2.82
C SER A 61 3.73 -0.31 4.12
N GLU A 62 3.52 1.00 4.12
CA GLU A 62 2.78 1.70 5.17
C GLU A 62 1.49 2.25 4.58
N THR A 63 0.37 1.79 5.12
CA THR A 63 -0.97 2.12 4.64
C THR A 63 -1.71 2.96 5.66
N ALA A 64 -2.41 3.99 5.19
CA ALA A 64 -3.35 4.78 5.98
C ALA A 64 -4.72 4.78 5.28
N ILE A 65 -5.78 4.46 6.02
CA ILE A 65 -7.16 4.49 5.57
C ILE A 65 -7.90 5.52 6.41
N THR A 66 -8.37 6.58 5.78
CA THR A 66 -9.18 7.63 6.41
C THR A 66 -10.62 7.49 5.96
N SER A 67 -11.53 7.29 6.90
CA SER A 67 -12.97 7.22 6.71
C SER A 67 -13.69 8.16 7.69
N PRO A 68 -15.02 8.31 7.63
CA PRO A 68 -15.76 9.15 8.59
C PRO A 68 -15.56 8.73 10.06
N GLU A 69 -15.25 7.46 10.31
CA GLU A 69 -14.98 6.90 11.65
C GLU A 69 -13.56 7.24 12.16
N GLY A 70 -12.70 7.82 11.31
CA GLY A 70 -11.34 8.22 11.63
C GLY A 70 -10.28 7.59 10.72
N THR A 71 -9.01 7.78 11.09
CA THR A 71 -7.87 7.24 10.34
C THR A 71 -7.30 6.01 11.03
N LYS A 72 -7.21 4.90 10.30
CA LYS A 72 -6.43 3.71 10.68
C LYS A 72 -5.14 3.69 9.90
N ARG A 73 -4.06 3.25 10.55
CA ARG A 73 -2.74 3.15 9.93
C ARG A 73 -2.07 1.85 10.32
N GLY A 74 -1.23 1.32 9.45
CA GLY A 74 -0.44 0.13 9.72
C GLY A 74 0.76 0.05 8.79
N LEU A 75 1.77 -0.67 9.24
CA LEU A 75 2.94 -1.02 8.46
C LEU A 75 2.98 -2.55 8.31
N HIS A 76 3.18 -2.98 7.07
CA HIS A 76 3.45 -4.37 6.73
C HIS A 76 4.85 -4.46 6.12
N ALA A 77 5.65 -5.43 6.56
CA ALA A 77 6.91 -5.75 5.92
C ALA A 77 7.08 -7.25 5.80
N ASN A 78 7.65 -7.67 4.66
CA ASN A 78 7.98 -9.06 4.37
C ASN A 78 9.44 -9.14 3.92
N ILE A 79 10.12 -10.19 4.37
CA ILE A 79 11.45 -10.56 3.92
C ILE A 79 11.43 -12.01 3.45
N GLU A 80 12.14 -12.28 2.35
CA GLU A 80 12.44 -13.62 1.89
C GLU A 80 13.95 -13.74 1.68
N VAL A 81 14.57 -14.77 2.24
CA VAL A 81 16.00 -15.07 2.09
C VAL A 81 16.13 -16.48 1.52
N LEU A 82 16.50 -16.55 0.26
CA LEU A 82 16.80 -17.79 -0.44
C LEU A 82 18.31 -18.04 -0.45
N GLN A 83 18.75 -19.10 0.21
CA GLN A 83 20.13 -19.57 0.15
C GLN A 83 20.20 -20.84 -0.69
N ALA A 84 21.12 -20.89 -1.65
CA ALA A 84 21.37 -22.07 -2.46
C ALA A 84 22.88 -22.33 -2.54
N GLY A 85 23.30 -23.54 -2.18
CA GLY A 85 24.70 -23.93 -2.28
C GLY A 85 24.85 -25.40 -2.68
N SER A 86 25.99 -25.73 -3.27
CA SER A 86 26.39 -27.12 -3.57
C SER A 86 27.56 -27.50 -2.69
N ARG A 87 27.39 -28.50 -1.82
CA ARG A 87 28.49 -29.03 -1.00
C ARG A 87 28.61 -30.54 -1.24
N GLY A 88 29.68 -30.95 -1.92
CA GLY A 88 29.93 -32.36 -2.24
C GLY A 88 29.05 -32.92 -3.36
N GLY A 89 28.45 -32.08 -4.21
CA GLY A 89 27.60 -32.50 -5.33
C GLY A 89 26.09 -32.45 -5.05
N ASP A 90 25.70 -32.34 -3.78
CA ASP A 90 24.30 -32.16 -3.38
C ASP A 90 23.95 -30.67 -3.28
N ILE A 91 22.92 -30.26 -4.03
CA ILE A 91 22.35 -28.92 -3.94
C ILE A 91 21.47 -28.85 -2.68
N ARG A 92 21.74 -27.87 -1.83
CA ARG A 92 20.90 -27.51 -0.71
C ARG A 92 20.31 -26.14 -0.96
N THR A 93 18.99 -26.05 -0.86
CA THR A 93 18.26 -24.78 -0.92
C THR A 93 17.47 -24.61 0.37
N ILE A 94 17.59 -23.44 0.95
CA ILE A 94 16.89 -23.00 2.16
C ILE A 94 16.22 -21.68 1.80
N ASP A 95 14.92 -21.60 2.05
CA ASP A 95 14.09 -20.41 1.90
C ASP A 95 13.58 -20.03 3.29
N LEU A 96 13.97 -18.86 3.78
CA LEU A 96 13.52 -18.26 5.02
C LEU A 96 12.56 -17.12 4.68
N ALA A 97 11.37 -17.11 5.26
CA ALA A 97 10.43 -16.02 5.07
C ALA A 97 9.90 -15.53 6.42
N GLY A 98 9.78 -14.22 6.55
CA GLY A 98 9.28 -13.56 7.75
C GLY A 98 8.46 -12.34 7.37
N GLY A 99 7.45 -12.04 8.19
CA GLY A 99 6.62 -10.87 7.99
C GLY A 99 6.16 -10.28 9.31
N VAL A 100 5.87 -8.99 9.31
CA VAL A 100 5.39 -8.26 10.49
C VAL A 100 4.31 -7.27 10.09
N ASP A 101 3.23 -7.26 10.86
CA ASP A 101 2.21 -6.23 10.86
C ASP A 101 2.34 -5.43 12.16
N THR A 102 2.58 -4.14 12.06
CA THR A 102 2.82 -3.27 13.22
C THR A 102 2.19 -1.89 13.06
N GLN A 103 2.24 -1.10 14.13
CA GLN A 103 1.89 0.31 14.06
C GLN A 103 2.87 1.05 13.13
N PRO A 104 2.44 2.16 12.51
CA PRO A 104 3.32 2.99 11.70
C PRO A 104 4.58 3.42 12.44
N GLY A 105 5.65 3.63 11.69
CA GLY A 105 6.95 4.01 12.22
C GLY A 105 8.04 3.00 11.87
N GLY A 106 9.26 3.51 11.72
CA GLY A 106 10.39 2.74 11.22
C GLY A 106 10.52 2.76 9.70
N PHE A 107 9.46 3.11 8.94
CA PHE A 107 9.54 3.40 7.51
C PHE A 107 9.29 4.88 7.24
N ASP A 108 10.20 5.53 6.52
CA ASP A 108 10.03 6.89 6.04
C ASP A 108 10.25 6.95 4.53
N LEU A 109 9.41 7.69 3.82
CA LEU A 109 9.47 7.86 2.37
C LEU A 109 9.22 9.33 2.07
N SER A 110 10.16 9.95 1.35
CA SER A 110 10.05 11.33 0.94
C SER A 110 8.93 11.53 -0.08
N GLU A 111 8.20 12.65 0.01
CA GLU A 111 7.04 12.93 -0.85
C GLU A 111 7.40 13.05 -2.34
N ASP A 112 8.63 13.46 -2.62
CA ASP A 112 9.20 13.59 -3.95
C ASP A 112 9.83 12.29 -4.47
N LEU A 113 9.76 11.19 -3.70
CA LEU A 113 10.41 9.92 -4.00
C LEU A 113 11.91 10.08 -4.30
N SER A 114 12.60 10.99 -3.61
CA SER A 114 14.06 11.10 -3.65
C SER A 114 14.73 10.05 -2.77
N GLY A 115 14.08 9.57 -1.72
CA GLY A 115 14.59 8.46 -0.93
C GLY A 115 13.60 7.90 0.08
N ALA A 116 13.97 6.76 0.66
CA ALA A 116 13.24 6.12 1.75
C ALA A 116 14.21 5.50 2.75
N SER A 117 13.77 5.26 3.97
CA SER A 117 14.51 4.52 4.99
C SER A 117 13.60 3.53 5.71
N LEU A 118 14.16 2.39 6.10
CA LEU A 118 13.48 1.36 6.87
C LEU A 118 14.37 0.93 8.02
N HIS A 119 13.84 0.92 9.24
CA HIS A 119 14.47 0.38 10.43
C HIS A 119 13.44 -0.42 11.22
N ILE A 120 13.45 -1.74 11.06
CA ILE A 120 12.48 -2.65 11.70
C ILE A 120 13.12 -3.98 12.08
N THR A 121 12.40 -4.72 12.92
CA THR A 121 12.69 -6.12 13.22
C THR A 121 11.57 -7.01 12.68
N VAL A 122 11.94 -8.05 11.92
CA VAL A 122 11.00 -9.01 11.33
C VAL A 122 11.24 -10.40 11.92
N PRO A 123 10.24 -11.03 12.55
CA PRO A 123 10.38 -12.38 13.08
C PRO A 123 10.33 -13.42 11.95
N VAL A 124 11.20 -14.42 12.04
CA VAL A 124 11.25 -15.60 11.15
C VAL A 124 11.03 -16.85 11.98
N CYS A 125 9.96 -17.58 11.69
CA CYS A 125 9.50 -18.72 12.51
C CYS A 125 9.66 -20.08 11.81
N GLY A 126 10.28 -20.12 10.63
CA GLY A 126 10.52 -21.37 9.91
C GLY A 126 11.28 -21.17 8.61
N ALA A 127 11.52 -22.29 7.93
CA ALA A 127 12.15 -22.35 6.62
C ALA A 127 11.43 -23.33 5.71
N LYS A 128 11.56 -23.17 4.40
CA LYS A 128 11.37 -24.24 3.43
C LYS A 128 12.74 -24.79 3.03
N VAL A 129 12.92 -26.10 3.12
CA VAL A 129 14.19 -26.76 2.79
C VAL A 129 13.98 -27.75 1.66
N LEU A 130 14.89 -27.75 0.68
CA LEU A 130 14.85 -28.69 -0.43
C LEU A 130 15.10 -30.11 0.06
N HIS A 131 14.15 -31.00 -0.24
CA HIS A 131 14.22 -32.41 0.09
C HIS A 131 13.64 -33.25 -1.04
N ASN A 132 14.47 -34.08 -1.68
CA ASN A 132 14.10 -34.89 -2.86
C ASN A 132 13.45 -34.08 -3.98
N GLY A 133 14.04 -32.93 -4.32
CA GLY A 133 13.56 -32.06 -5.41
C GLY A 133 12.31 -31.22 -5.08
N ARG A 134 11.82 -31.24 -3.84
CA ARG A 134 10.69 -30.41 -3.39
C ARG A 134 11.03 -29.63 -2.14
N LEU A 135 10.64 -28.36 -2.09
CA LEU A 135 10.71 -27.54 -0.88
C LEU A 135 9.67 -28.03 0.13
N LYS A 136 10.12 -28.38 1.34
CA LYS A 136 9.25 -28.76 2.45
C LYS A 136 9.38 -27.76 3.58
N GLN A 137 8.23 -27.27 4.06
CA GLN A 137 8.18 -26.39 5.21
C GLN A 137 8.66 -27.12 6.47
N ARG A 138 9.46 -26.41 7.26
CA ARG A 138 9.96 -26.81 8.57
C ARG A 138 9.79 -25.60 9.48
N ALA A 139 8.90 -25.72 10.46
CA ALA A 139 8.83 -24.74 11.53
C ALA A 139 10.10 -24.83 12.38
N PHE A 140 10.52 -23.70 12.94
CA PHE A 140 11.50 -23.69 14.03
C PHE A 140 10.76 -23.86 15.35
N ASP A 141 11.44 -24.43 16.34
CA ASP A 141 10.91 -24.54 17.69
C ASP A 141 10.77 -23.15 18.33
N ASP A 142 11.70 -22.24 18.01
CA ASP A 142 11.68 -20.82 18.38
C ASP A 142 11.87 -19.94 17.14
N CYS A 143 11.11 -18.85 17.05
CA CYS A 143 11.36 -17.82 16.04
C CYS A 143 12.63 -17.04 16.37
N PHE A 144 13.29 -16.48 15.36
CA PHE A 144 14.38 -15.52 15.55
C PHE A 144 14.10 -14.22 14.79
N ASP A 145 14.78 -13.16 15.23
CA ASP A 145 14.60 -11.82 14.69
C ASP A 145 15.61 -11.52 13.59
N VAL A 146 15.12 -10.97 12.48
CA VAL A 146 15.92 -10.35 11.43
C VAL A 146 15.82 -8.84 11.58
N GLN A 147 16.95 -8.18 11.76
CA GLN A 147 17.06 -6.72 11.76
C GLN A 147 17.20 -6.22 10.33
N VAL A 148 16.34 -5.30 9.93
CA VAL A 148 16.33 -4.67 8.61
C VAL A 148 16.59 -3.18 8.79
N ASP A 149 17.74 -2.73 8.32
CA ASP A 149 18.13 -1.32 8.28
C ASP A 149 18.55 -0.98 6.85
N LEU A 150 17.69 -0.29 6.12
CA LEU A 150 17.85 -0.04 4.69
C LEU A 150 17.57 1.42 4.34
N GLN A 151 18.30 1.92 3.35
CA GLN A 151 18.07 3.22 2.73
C GLN A 151 17.95 3.07 1.21
N TRP A 152 16.87 3.61 0.66
CA TRP A 152 16.62 3.71 -0.77
C TRP A 152 16.98 5.12 -1.24
N THR A 153 17.72 5.19 -2.34
CA THR A 153 17.98 6.43 -3.07
C THR A 153 17.27 6.37 -4.42
N GLY A 154 16.31 7.26 -4.64
CA GLY A 154 15.56 7.37 -5.88
C GLY A 154 16.44 7.86 -7.03
N SER A 155 16.24 7.29 -8.22
CA SER A 155 16.99 7.62 -9.43
C SER A 155 16.06 7.70 -10.65
N GLY A 156 16.47 8.45 -11.68
CA GLY A 156 15.66 8.64 -12.88
C GLY A 156 14.39 9.47 -12.65
N GLU A 157 13.45 9.39 -13.58
CA GLU A 157 12.17 10.09 -13.55
C GLU A 157 11.11 9.34 -12.74
N ILE A 158 10.11 10.07 -12.25
CA ILE A 158 8.95 9.49 -11.56
C ILE A 158 7.92 9.09 -12.61
N ALA A 159 7.61 7.79 -12.67
CA ALA A 159 6.47 7.31 -13.43
C ALA A 159 5.19 7.54 -12.62
N SER A 160 4.18 8.15 -13.24
CA SER A 160 2.90 8.47 -12.59
C SER A 160 1.74 7.99 -13.44
N GLU A 161 0.76 7.36 -12.80
CA GLU A 161 -0.45 6.84 -13.42
C GLU A 161 -1.64 7.28 -12.56
N SER A 162 -2.74 7.67 -13.20
CA SER A 162 -3.96 8.03 -12.49
C SER A 162 -5.18 7.59 -13.27
N GLY A 163 -6.25 7.27 -12.56
CA GLY A 163 -7.51 6.83 -13.13
C GLY A 163 -8.68 7.30 -12.29
N ALA A 164 -9.84 7.41 -12.94
CA ALA A 164 -11.10 7.64 -12.28
C ALA A 164 -12.13 6.68 -12.88
N ASP A 165 -13.03 6.19 -12.04
CA ASP A 165 -14.15 5.33 -12.41
C ASP A 165 -15.40 5.76 -11.66
N GLU A 166 -16.56 5.55 -12.26
CA GLU A 166 -17.85 5.82 -11.67
C GLU A 166 -18.80 4.68 -12.04
N TYR A 167 -19.45 4.09 -11.03
CA TYR A 167 -20.42 3.04 -11.23
C TYR A 167 -21.56 3.12 -10.22
N GLN A 168 -22.65 2.43 -10.54
CA GLN A 168 -23.83 2.34 -9.68
C GLN A 168 -23.71 1.12 -8.76
N ALA A 169 -23.99 1.31 -7.47
CA ALA A 169 -24.08 0.26 -6.46
C ALA A 169 -25.45 0.33 -5.76
N GLY A 170 -26.43 -0.36 -6.33
CA GLY A 170 -27.83 -0.13 -5.96
C GLY A 170 -28.29 1.23 -6.45
N ASP A 171 -28.93 2.00 -5.58
CA ASP A 171 -29.36 3.39 -5.87
C ASP A 171 -28.24 4.41 -5.62
N CYS A 172 -27.07 3.98 -5.15
CA CYS A 172 -25.94 4.86 -4.87
C CYS A 172 -24.99 4.96 -6.07
N THR A 173 -24.44 6.15 -6.26
CA THR A 173 -23.30 6.39 -7.16
C THR A 173 -22.00 6.23 -6.38
N VAL A 174 -21.09 5.40 -6.89
CA VAL A 174 -19.74 5.21 -6.36
C VAL A 174 -18.73 5.80 -7.33
N GLN A 175 -17.95 6.77 -6.84
CA GLN A 175 -16.84 7.37 -7.57
C GLN A 175 -15.53 6.88 -6.97
N VAL A 176 -14.64 6.38 -7.81
CA VAL A 176 -13.31 5.93 -7.43
C VAL A 176 -12.30 6.79 -8.17
N ALA A 177 -11.36 7.38 -7.45
CA ALA A 177 -10.19 8.03 -8.02
C ALA A 177 -8.94 7.34 -7.47
N SER A 178 -7.98 7.03 -8.34
CA SER A 178 -6.71 6.41 -7.95
C SER A 178 -5.55 7.15 -8.58
N ALA A 179 -4.45 7.28 -7.84
CA ALA A 179 -3.18 7.77 -8.34
C ALA A 179 -2.06 6.89 -7.83
N TYR A 180 -1.09 6.61 -8.69
CA TYR A 180 0.10 5.85 -8.38
C TYR A 180 1.33 6.61 -8.89
N ARG A 181 2.36 6.71 -8.05
CA ARG A 181 3.65 7.31 -8.40
C ARG A 181 4.73 6.36 -7.96
N ARG A 182 5.66 6.03 -8.84
CA ARG A 182 6.81 5.19 -8.53
C ARG A 182 8.08 5.72 -9.13
N ARG A 183 9.19 5.33 -8.53
CA ARG A 183 10.53 5.66 -8.99
C ARG A 183 11.46 4.48 -8.79
N THR A 184 12.30 4.23 -9.79
CA THR A 184 13.42 3.31 -9.64
C THR A 184 14.37 3.82 -8.56
N SER A 185 14.96 2.93 -7.78
CA SER A 185 15.90 3.29 -6.72
C SER A 185 17.07 2.32 -6.67
N SER A 186 18.07 2.65 -5.84
CA SER A 186 19.04 1.70 -5.30
C SER A 186 18.85 1.65 -3.79
N ALA A 187 18.78 0.45 -3.22
CA ALA A 187 18.75 0.24 -1.78
C ALA A 187 20.12 -0.23 -1.28
N THR A 188 20.51 0.28 -0.12
CA THR A 188 21.75 -0.08 0.58
C THR A 188 21.46 -0.26 2.06
N GLY A 189 22.31 -1.00 2.77
CA GLY A 189 22.16 -1.22 4.21
C GLY A 189 22.36 -2.67 4.60
N THR A 190 21.75 -3.07 5.71
CA THR A 190 21.93 -4.37 6.34
C THR A 190 20.61 -5.09 6.60
N ILE A 191 20.54 -6.34 6.16
CA ILE A 191 19.51 -7.31 6.55
C ILE A 191 20.24 -8.41 7.29
N SER A 192 20.06 -8.52 8.61
CA SER A 192 20.91 -9.39 9.42
C SER A 192 20.17 -10.15 10.51
N ALA A 193 20.63 -11.36 10.79
CA ALA A 193 20.21 -12.17 11.93
C ALA A 193 21.43 -12.44 12.81
N GLY A 194 21.51 -11.79 13.97
CA GLY A 194 22.68 -11.84 14.85
C GLY A 194 23.95 -11.36 14.14
N ALA A 195 24.94 -12.23 13.97
CA ALA A 195 26.21 -11.90 13.33
C ALA A 195 26.21 -12.09 11.79
N THR A 196 25.14 -12.66 11.22
CA THR A 196 25.05 -12.95 9.78
C THR A 196 24.35 -11.80 9.06
N ASN A 197 25.04 -11.17 8.11
CA ASN A 197 24.44 -10.19 7.19
C ASN A 197 24.13 -10.86 5.84
N PHE A 198 22.89 -10.70 5.38
CA PHE A 198 22.37 -11.26 4.13
C PHE A 198 22.43 -10.26 2.96
N SER A 199 22.65 -8.97 3.21
CA SER A 199 22.80 -7.93 2.17
C SER A 199 24.23 -7.37 2.17
N PRO A 200 25.15 -7.91 1.35
CA PRO A 200 26.55 -7.48 1.38
C PRO A 200 26.85 -6.25 0.52
N GLY A 201 25.87 -5.68 -0.17
CA GLY A 201 26.07 -4.52 -1.05
C GLY A 201 24.75 -3.93 -1.54
N ASP A 202 24.84 -3.15 -2.62
CA ASP A 202 23.70 -2.47 -3.24
C ASP A 202 22.69 -3.46 -3.83
N SER A 203 21.42 -3.06 -3.87
CA SER A 203 20.35 -3.85 -4.46
C SER A 203 20.53 -4.07 -5.96
N LEU A 204 20.13 -5.25 -6.45
CA LEU A 204 20.02 -5.55 -7.88
C LEU A 204 18.82 -4.84 -8.53
N THR A 205 17.66 -4.95 -7.88
CA THR A 205 16.44 -4.23 -8.27
C THR A 205 15.89 -3.54 -7.05
N SER A 206 15.29 -2.37 -7.25
CA SER A 206 14.71 -1.60 -6.16
C SER A 206 13.73 -0.56 -6.69
N LEU A 207 12.66 -0.35 -5.93
CA LEU A 207 11.59 0.59 -6.23
C LEU A 207 11.15 1.30 -4.95
N ILE A 208 10.75 2.55 -5.09
CA ILE A 208 9.96 3.29 -4.09
C ILE A 208 8.70 3.87 -4.75
N GLY A 209 7.61 3.93 -4.00
CA GLY A 209 6.33 4.35 -4.57
C GLY A 209 5.31 4.82 -3.56
N THR A 210 4.30 5.50 -4.09
CA THR A 210 3.10 5.87 -3.36
C THR A 210 1.89 5.54 -4.21
N SER A 211 0.85 4.99 -3.59
CA SER A 211 -0.47 4.87 -4.19
C SER A 211 -1.49 5.59 -3.32
N SER A 212 -2.53 6.09 -3.95
CA SER A 212 -3.71 6.62 -3.26
C SER A 212 -4.96 6.19 -4.00
N ARG A 213 -6.01 5.92 -3.24
CA ARG A 213 -7.33 5.58 -3.74
C ARG A 213 -8.38 6.28 -2.89
N SER A 214 -9.19 7.11 -3.51
CA SER A 214 -10.37 7.70 -2.88
C SER A 214 -11.62 7.05 -3.44
N THR A 215 -12.54 6.69 -2.55
CA THR A 215 -13.86 6.15 -2.88
C THR A 215 -14.90 7.05 -2.24
N ALA A 216 -15.67 7.74 -3.06
CA ALA A 216 -16.82 8.53 -2.63
C ALA A 216 -18.11 7.77 -2.97
N VAL A 217 -19.02 7.67 -2.01
CA VAL A 217 -20.34 7.06 -2.21
C VAL A 217 -21.38 8.13 -1.95
N THR A 218 -22.31 8.31 -2.89
CA THR A 218 -23.46 9.21 -2.74
C THR A 218 -24.73 8.41 -2.97
N CYS A 219 -25.60 8.35 -1.95
CA CYS A 219 -26.88 7.68 -2.04
C CYS A 219 -28.03 8.70 -1.96
N PRO A 220 -29.13 8.49 -2.71
CA PRO A 220 -30.37 9.19 -2.45
C PRO A 220 -30.89 8.83 -1.04
N ASP A 221 -31.56 9.77 -0.40
CA ASP A 221 -32.29 9.55 0.86
C ASP A 221 -33.47 8.57 0.72
#